data_AF-A0A6P8HQJ6-F1
#
_entry.id   AF-A0A6P8HQJ6-F1
#
_cell.length_a   1.000
_cell.length_b   1.000
_cell.length_c   1.000
_cell.angle_alpha   90.00
_cell.angle_beta   90.00
_cell.angle_gamma   90.00
#
_symmetry.space_group_name_H-M   'P 1'
#
loop_
_entity.id
_entity.type
_entity.pdbx_description
1 polymer ?
#
loop_
_entity_poly.entity_id
_entity_poly.type
_entity_poly.pdbx_seq_one_letter_code
_entity_poly.pdbx_strand_id
1 'polypeptide(L)'
;MGQFHGILARKESSRSKEALQTFPDLDNLPPELAVAVLSNLNATDLCLAACVWDHLANNDLLWMSLCRTTWKYVPAYKEMRKSNLPYKSLYLLLDDGTCLFNVYPKEGMLFFLKHSILEDSVEDIALFINGASVFRSDAVRDYLYDRRDILEELIKLQTYSNMFLPEAMRKLFDLIQPPEERGEYIDTLIEVFSRRYLECNPTCELSQDTLVILCNSLLLLSVDLSSPKVKNKMTKREFIKNLRGVVHPSSVDFIGDLYDNVYLQGHVAVPKGKCLKIQTFPFVRPYGNIFFAI
;
A
#
# COMPACT_ATOMS: atom_id res chain seq x y z
N MET A 1 1.73 66.15 18.74
CA MET A 1 2.45 66.25 20.03
C MET A 1 1.58 65.63 21.11
N GLY A 2 2.08 64.60 21.81
CA GLY A 2 1.36 63.93 22.89
C GLY A 2 2.14 62.71 23.37
N GLN A 3 3.02 62.95 24.34
CA GLN A 3 3.95 62.01 24.96
C GLN A 3 3.31 61.23 26.13
N PHE A 4 3.78 59.98 26.27
CA PHE A 4 4.12 59.20 27.49
C PHE A 4 3.18 59.13 28.70
N HIS A 5 2.94 57.90 29.16
CA HIS A 5 3.27 57.42 30.52
C HIS A 5 3.56 55.89 30.49
N GLY A 6 4.60 55.44 31.21
CA GLY A 6 4.94 54.01 31.46
C GLY A 6 3.91 53.35 32.40
N ILE A 7 3.97 52.08 32.80
CA ILE A 7 5.05 51.16 33.19
C ILE A 7 4.41 49.75 33.21
N LEU A 8 5.14 48.68 32.84
CA LEU A 8 5.20 47.41 33.60
C LEU A 8 6.19 46.41 32.97
N ALA A 9 7.13 46.00 33.80
CA ALA A 9 8.29 45.17 33.48
C ALA A 9 7.91 43.77 33.01
N ARG A 10 8.46 43.33 31.86
CA ARG A 10 8.53 41.91 31.51
C ARG A 10 9.89 41.38 31.94
N LYS A 11 9.87 40.81 33.15
CA LYS A 11 10.89 40.00 33.79
C LYS A 11 11.69 39.20 32.76
N GLU A 12 12.97 39.52 32.59
CA GLU A 12 13.92 38.66 31.90
C GLU A 12 13.97 37.33 32.66
N SER A 13 13.35 36.30 32.06
CA SER A 13 13.49 34.92 32.50
C SER A 13 14.87 34.43 32.05
N SER A 14 15.86 34.68 32.89
CA SER A 14 17.16 34.05 32.88
C SER A 14 17.05 32.60 33.35
N ARG A 15 16.36 31.73 32.59
CA ARG A 15 16.30 30.27 32.85
C ARG A 15 15.69 29.46 31.68
N SER A 16 16.31 29.52 30.50
CA SER A 16 16.14 28.51 29.43
C SER A 16 17.18 28.66 28.31
N LYS A 17 18.41 29.06 28.66
CA LYS A 17 19.57 29.06 27.75
C LYS A 17 20.48 27.85 28.01
N GLU A 18 19.90 26.72 28.41
CA GLU A 18 20.61 25.44 28.39
C GLU A 18 20.42 24.86 26.99
N ALA A 19 21.46 25.05 26.17
CA ALA A 19 21.73 24.44 24.88
C ALA A 19 20.72 23.37 24.42
N LEU A 20 19.69 23.79 23.68
CA LEU A 20 19.42 23.08 22.43
C LEU A 20 20.74 23.15 21.68
N GLN A 21 21.46 22.04 21.57
CA GLN A 21 22.62 21.97 20.69
C GLN A 21 22.12 22.38 19.31
N THR A 22 22.38 23.63 18.93
CA THR A 22 21.94 24.15 17.64
C THR A 22 22.59 23.27 16.61
N PHE A 23 21.79 22.51 15.86
CA PHE A 23 22.31 21.68 14.79
C PHE A 23 23.16 22.60 13.89
N PRO A 24 24.41 22.22 13.56
CA PRO A 24 25.25 23.05 12.72
C PRO A 24 24.54 23.28 11.38
N ASP A 25 24.66 24.49 10.84
CA ASP A 25 24.12 24.81 9.52
C ASP A 25 24.63 23.78 8.49
N LEU A 26 23.74 23.30 7.61
CA LEU A 26 24.09 22.25 6.64
C LEU A 26 25.20 22.70 5.69
N ASP A 27 25.29 24.01 5.40
CA ASP A 27 26.36 24.58 4.58
C ASP A 27 27.75 24.45 5.24
N ASN A 28 27.81 24.23 6.56
CA ASN A 28 29.05 24.01 7.29
C ASN A 28 29.46 22.53 7.34
N LEU A 29 28.61 21.63 6.85
CA LEU A 29 28.90 20.20 6.80
C LEU A 29 29.51 19.82 5.44
N PRO A 30 30.30 18.73 5.38
CA PRO A 30 30.61 18.08 4.13
C PRO A 30 29.33 17.82 3.30
N PRO A 31 29.34 18.07 1.99
CA PRO A 31 28.14 18.00 1.15
C PRO A 31 27.50 16.60 1.17
N GLU A 32 28.30 15.55 1.34
CA GLU A 32 27.81 14.18 1.45
C GLU A 32 26.95 13.98 2.71
N LEU A 33 27.34 14.61 3.83
CA LEU A 33 26.58 14.54 5.09
C LEU A 33 25.33 15.41 5.02
N ALA A 34 25.42 16.58 4.42
CA ALA A 34 24.25 17.44 4.22
C ALA A 34 23.19 16.76 3.34
N VAL A 35 23.59 16.15 2.21
CA VAL A 35 22.70 15.37 1.35
C VAL A 35 22.16 14.13 2.07
N ALA A 36 22.97 13.44 2.89
CA ALA A 36 22.49 12.31 3.69
C ALA A 36 21.40 12.72 4.68
N VAL A 37 21.53 13.87 5.34
CA VAL A 37 20.48 14.42 6.22
C VAL A 37 19.21 14.71 5.42
N LEU A 38 19.34 15.45 4.31
CA LEU A 38 18.20 15.83 3.45
C LEU A 38 17.53 14.63 2.77
N SER A 39 18.22 13.52 2.54
CA SER A 39 17.67 12.30 1.94
C SER A 39 16.57 11.62 2.76
N ASN A 40 16.44 11.98 4.05
CA ASN A 40 15.38 11.49 4.93
C ASN A 40 14.10 12.34 4.85
N LEU A 41 14.13 13.46 4.13
CA LEU A 41 12.98 14.35 3.98
C LEU A 41 12.07 13.88 2.84
N ASN A 42 10.76 14.08 3.01
CA ASN A 42 9.81 13.94 1.91
C ASN A 42 9.90 15.16 0.96
N ALA A 43 9.20 15.11 -0.17
CA ALA A 43 9.25 16.17 -1.17
C ALA A 43 8.79 17.54 -0.65
N THR A 44 7.77 17.59 0.22
CA THR A 44 7.28 18.84 0.84
C THR A 44 8.36 19.45 1.72
N ASP A 45 8.97 18.64 2.59
CA ASP A 45 10.03 19.09 3.49
C ASP A 45 11.28 19.51 2.73
N LEU A 46 11.61 18.85 1.60
CA LEU A 46 12.68 19.31 0.70
C LEU A 46 12.37 20.64 0.03
N CYS A 47 11.13 20.87 -0.40
CA CYS A 47 10.72 22.16 -0.95
C CYS A 47 10.84 23.28 0.09
N LEU A 48 10.51 23.00 1.36
CA LEU A 48 10.71 23.95 2.46
C LEU A 48 12.20 24.14 2.78
N ALA A 49 12.99 23.06 2.80
CA ALA A 49 14.42 23.10 3.00
C ALA A 49 15.12 23.94 1.91
N ALA A 50 14.63 23.92 0.67
CA ALA A 50 15.18 24.73 -0.42
C ALA A 50 15.03 26.25 -0.19
N CYS A 51 14.11 26.70 0.66
CA CYS A 51 14.02 28.12 1.05
C CYS A 51 15.22 28.59 1.88
N VAL A 52 15.97 27.67 2.48
CA VAL A 52 17.16 27.94 3.31
C VAL A 52 18.43 27.41 2.65
N TRP A 53 18.39 26.17 2.16
CA TRP A 53 19.50 25.43 1.56
C TRP A 53 19.21 25.09 0.09
N ASP A 54 19.00 26.10 -0.76
CA ASP A 54 18.54 25.94 -2.15
C ASP A 54 19.38 24.94 -2.96
N HIS A 55 20.70 25.11 -2.94
CA HIS A 55 21.63 24.27 -3.72
C HIS A 55 21.73 22.82 -3.20
N LEU A 56 21.49 22.58 -1.91
CA LEU A 56 21.52 21.24 -1.31
C LEU A 56 20.18 20.53 -1.49
N ALA A 57 19.07 21.21 -1.24
CA ALA A 57 17.73 20.63 -1.30
C ALA A 57 17.21 20.43 -2.73
N ASN A 58 17.71 21.20 -3.71
CA ASN A 58 17.43 20.98 -5.13
C ASN A 58 18.40 20.01 -5.81
N ASN A 59 19.21 19.28 -5.03
CA ASN A 59 20.16 18.31 -5.57
C ASN A 59 19.44 17.21 -6.38
N ASP A 60 19.89 17.00 -7.61
CA ASP A 60 19.23 16.08 -8.55
C ASP A 60 19.23 14.62 -8.07
N LEU A 61 20.26 14.18 -7.32
CA LEU A 61 20.31 12.83 -6.76
C LEU A 61 19.26 12.61 -5.68
N LEU A 62 18.94 13.63 -4.88
CA LEU A 62 17.86 13.56 -3.88
C LEU A 62 16.52 13.33 -4.56
N TRP A 63 16.20 14.15 -5.55
CA TRP A 63 14.94 14.06 -6.29
C TRP A 63 14.86 12.79 -7.14
N MET A 64 15.97 12.33 -7.72
CA MET A 64 16.04 11.03 -8.40
C MET A 64 15.75 9.88 -7.44
N SER A 65 16.35 9.91 -6.24
CA SER A 65 16.11 8.91 -5.20
C SER A 65 14.63 8.89 -4.81
N LEU A 66 14.04 10.06 -4.54
CA LEU A 66 12.61 10.18 -4.23
C LEU A 66 11.71 9.67 -5.36
N CYS A 67 12.03 9.99 -6.61
CA CYS A 67 11.27 9.46 -7.76
C CYS A 67 11.31 7.93 -7.76
N ARG A 68 12.51 7.33 -7.65
CA ARG A 68 12.71 5.87 -7.76
C ARG A 68 12.20 5.08 -6.56
N THR A 69 12.15 5.69 -5.37
CA THR A 69 11.53 5.07 -4.21
C THR A 69 10.00 5.10 -4.29
N THR A 70 9.43 6.18 -4.84
CA THR A 70 7.98 6.38 -4.95
C THR A 70 7.37 5.68 -6.16
N TRP A 71 7.99 5.83 -7.33
CA TRP A 71 7.65 5.20 -8.61
C TRP A 71 8.88 4.44 -9.13
N LYS A 72 8.98 3.15 -8.79
CA LYS A 72 10.13 2.31 -9.12
C LYS A 72 10.36 2.15 -10.62
N TYR A 73 9.26 2.13 -11.39
CA TYR A 73 9.28 1.99 -12.84
C TYR A 73 8.60 3.20 -13.48
N VAL A 74 9.31 3.91 -14.35
CA VAL A 74 8.77 4.96 -15.22
C VAL A 74 9.59 4.94 -16.52
N PRO A 75 8.98 4.76 -17.70
CA PRO A 75 9.69 4.80 -18.99
C PRO A 75 10.51 6.07 -19.18
N ALA A 76 9.96 7.22 -18.78
CA ALA A 76 10.62 8.52 -18.88
C ALA A 76 11.98 8.62 -18.17
N TYR A 77 12.29 7.77 -17.18
CA TYR A 77 13.62 7.76 -16.55
C TYR A 77 14.76 7.51 -17.55
N LYS A 78 14.50 6.81 -18.66
CA LYS A 78 15.48 6.60 -19.74
C LYS A 78 15.77 7.90 -20.48
N GLU A 79 14.74 8.71 -20.73
CA GLU A 79 14.83 9.97 -21.46
C GLU A 79 15.37 11.12 -20.60
N MET A 80 15.09 11.10 -19.28
CA MET A 80 15.66 12.06 -18.33
C MET A 80 17.19 12.04 -18.35
N ARG A 81 17.78 10.84 -18.42
CA ARG A 81 19.24 10.67 -18.51
C ARG A 81 19.83 11.25 -19.80
N LYS A 82 19.05 11.28 -20.89
CA LYS A 82 19.49 11.81 -22.19
C LYS A 82 19.34 13.32 -22.28
N SER A 83 18.29 13.87 -21.70
CA SER A 83 17.90 15.29 -21.85
C SER A 83 18.43 16.19 -20.73
N ASN A 84 19.08 15.64 -19.71
CA ASN A 84 19.61 16.35 -18.53
C ASN A 84 18.56 17.23 -17.83
N LEU A 85 17.30 16.79 -17.83
CA LEU A 85 16.19 17.46 -17.18
C LEU A 85 16.26 17.21 -15.66
N PRO A 86 15.89 18.20 -14.83
CA PRO A 86 15.95 18.05 -13.37
C PRO A 86 14.88 17.07 -12.88
N TYR A 87 15.28 16.11 -12.03
CA TYR A 87 14.35 15.15 -11.42
C TYR A 87 13.30 15.81 -10.53
N LYS A 88 13.57 17.00 -9.98
CA LYS A 88 12.57 17.76 -9.23
C LYS A 88 11.33 18.06 -10.08
N SER A 89 11.52 18.49 -11.33
CA SER A 89 10.40 18.78 -12.23
C SER A 89 9.63 17.51 -12.60
N LEU A 90 10.33 16.39 -12.82
CA LEU A 90 9.67 15.11 -13.07
C LEU A 90 8.89 14.63 -11.84
N TYR A 91 9.45 14.77 -10.65
CA TYR A 91 8.78 14.39 -9.40
C TYR A 91 7.45 15.13 -9.26
N LEU A 92 7.46 16.45 -9.42
CA LEU A 92 6.24 17.27 -9.31
C LEU A 92 5.19 16.85 -10.34
N LEU A 93 5.63 16.53 -11.56
CA LEU A 93 4.72 16.06 -12.61
C LEU A 93 4.15 14.67 -12.31
N LEU A 94 4.96 13.77 -11.75
CA LEU A 94 4.51 12.44 -11.30
C LEU A 94 3.52 12.56 -10.12
N ASP A 95 3.78 13.48 -9.20
CA ASP A 95 2.93 13.75 -8.04
C ASP A 95 1.58 14.33 -8.46
N ASP A 96 1.57 15.33 -9.35
CA ASP A 96 0.35 15.92 -9.94
C ASP A 96 -0.50 14.84 -10.64
N GLY A 97 0.14 14.04 -11.49
CA GLY A 97 -0.53 12.94 -12.18
C GLY A 97 -1.06 11.87 -11.23
N THR A 98 -0.35 11.61 -10.13
CA THR A 98 -0.77 10.65 -9.10
C THR A 98 -1.95 11.16 -8.30
N CYS A 99 -1.92 12.43 -7.90
CA CYS A 99 -3.05 13.10 -7.26
C CYS A 99 -4.28 13.05 -8.16
N LEU A 100 -4.10 13.34 -9.46
CA LEU A 100 -5.19 13.26 -10.43
C LEU A 100 -5.71 11.83 -10.60
N PHE A 101 -4.83 10.83 -10.74
CA PHE A 101 -5.23 9.41 -10.87
C PHE A 101 -6.02 8.92 -9.65
N ASN A 102 -5.59 9.32 -8.45
CA ASN A 102 -6.25 8.93 -7.20
C ASN A 102 -7.67 9.49 -7.04
N VAL A 103 -8.05 10.52 -7.81
CA VAL A 103 -9.39 11.10 -7.82
C VAL A 103 -10.16 10.70 -9.09
N TYR A 104 -9.49 10.74 -10.24
CA TYR A 104 -10.00 10.50 -11.58
C TYR A 104 -9.02 9.58 -12.35
N PRO A 105 -9.15 8.25 -12.21
CA PRO A 105 -8.12 7.32 -12.69
C PRO A 105 -7.86 7.37 -14.20
N LYS A 106 -8.92 7.56 -15.01
CA LYS A 106 -8.78 7.66 -16.47
C LYS A 106 -8.05 8.93 -16.87
N GLU A 107 -8.46 10.07 -16.32
CA GLU A 107 -7.88 11.38 -16.58
C GLU A 107 -6.42 11.46 -16.08
N GLY A 108 -6.13 10.87 -14.92
CA GLY A 108 -4.78 10.74 -14.39
C GLY A 108 -3.88 9.91 -15.29
N MET A 109 -4.38 8.79 -15.82
CA MET A 109 -3.58 8.01 -16.77
C MET A 109 -3.33 8.77 -18.08
N LEU A 110 -4.35 9.43 -18.62
CA LEU A 110 -4.21 10.30 -19.79
C LEU A 110 -3.21 11.44 -19.56
N PHE A 111 -3.14 11.97 -18.34
CA PHE A 111 -2.16 12.99 -17.97
C PHE A 111 -0.73 12.46 -18.10
N PHE A 112 -0.44 11.25 -17.60
CA PHE A 112 0.89 10.64 -17.72
C PHE A 112 1.27 10.41 -19.19
N LEU A 113 0.33 9.92 -20.01
CA LEU A 113 0.55 9.70 -21.44
C LEU A 113 0.82 11.01 -22.19
N LYS A 114 0.02 12.05 -21.92
CA LYS A 114 0.15 13.37 -22.56
C LYS A 114 1.50 14.03 -22.28
N HIS A 115 2.04 13.85 -21.08
CA HIS A 115 3.34 14.40 -20.70
C HIS A 115 4.52 13.48 -21.04
N SER A 116 4.28 12.39 -21.77
CA SER A 116 5.32 11.41 -22.16
C SER A 116 6.04 10.81 -20.95
N ILE A 117 5.34 10.69 -19.81
CA ILE A 117 5.83 9.97 -18.64
C ILE A 117 5.74 8.45 -18.90
N LEU A 118 4.66 8.04 -19.55
CA LEU A 118 4.33 6.66 -19.91
C LEU A 118 4.02 6.57 -21.40
N GLU A 119 4.20 5.37 -21.93
CA GLU A 119 3.69 4.96 -23.24
C GLU A 119 2.35 4.23 -23.04
N ASP A 120 1.46 4.28 -24.03
CA ASP A 120 0.17 3.57 -23.99
C ASP A 120 0.37 2.09 -24.35
N SER A 121 1.17 1.41 -23.55
CA SER A 121 1.44 -0.02 -23.64
C SER A 121 0.92 -0.71 -22.36
N VAL A 122 0.33 -1.89 -22.53
CA VAL A 122 -0.23 -2.66 -21.42
C VAL A 122 0.85 -2.98 -20.38
N GLU A 123 2.05 -3.33 -20.86
CA GLU A 123 3.21 -3.71 -20.06
C GLU A 123 3.74 -2.52 -19.26
N ASP A 124 3.94 -1.35 -19.88
CA ASP A 124 4.47 -0.17 -19.19
C ASP A 124 3.49 0.34 -18.13
N ILE A 125 2.20 0.33 -18.46
CA ILE A 125 1.16 0.74 -17.51
C ILE A 125 1.12 -0.22 -16.32
N ALA A 126 1.14 -1.54 -16.56
CA ALA A 126 1.11 -2.53 -15.48
C ALA A 126 2.36 -2.41 -14.58
N LEU A 127 3.55 -2.25 -15.18
CA LEU A 127 4.79 -2.04 -14.44
C LEU A 127 4.79 -0.74 -13.64
N PHE A 128 4.23 0.34 -14.20
CA PHE A 128 4.10 1.62 -13.53
C PHE A 128 3.19 1.55 -12.31
N ILE A 129 1.99 0.96 -12.47
CA ILE A 129 1.05 0.78 -11.35
C ILE A 129 1.67 -0.11 -10.27
N ASN A 130 2.30 -1.23 -10.64
CA ASN A 130 2.97 -2.12 -9.69
C ASN A 130 4.17 -1.47 -8.99
N GLY A 131 4.87 -0.58 -9.70
CA GLY A 131 6.07 0.10 -9.21
C GLY A 131 5.79 1.31 -8.33
N ALA A 132 4.55 1.77 -8.25
CA ALA A 132 4.16 2.97 -7.53
C ALA A 132 3.57 2.63 -6.15
N SER A 133 4.09 3.25 -5.08
CA SER A 133 3.59 3.04 -3.71
C SER A 133 2.46 3.99 -3.30
N VAL A 134 2.12 4.95 -4.17
CA VAL A 134 1.26 6.11 -3.86
C VAL A 134 -0.13 6.03 -4.49
N PHE A 135 -0.38 5.07 -5.37
CA PHE A 135 -1.72 4.85 -5.90
C PHE A 135 -2.63 4.23 -4.86
N ARG A 136 -3.84 4.77 -4.77
CA ARG A 136 -4.88 4.18 -3.94
C ARG A 136 -5.43 2.93 -4.63
N SER A 137 -5.58 1.86 -3.86
CA SER A 137 -6.04 0.57 -4.36
C SER A 137 -7.48 0.61 -4.92
N ASP A 138 -8.32 1.56 -4.50
CA ASP A 138 -9.65 1.78 -5.07
C ASP A 138 -9.60 2.51 -6.42
N ALA A 139 -8.74 3.52 -6.56
CA ALA A 139 -8.48 4.18 -7.84
C ALA A 139 -7.89 3.19 -8.88
N VAL A 140 -6.96 2.33 -8.45
CA VAL A 140 -6.43 1.24 -9.29
C VAL A 140 -7.54 0.29 -9.73
N ARG A 141 -8.42 -0.16 -8.80
CA ARG A 141 -9.58 -0.99 -9.13
C ARG A 141 -10.44 -0.33 -10.21
N ASP A 142 -10.79 0.94 -10.02
CA ASP A 142 -11.70 1.66 -10.92
C ASP A 142 -11.11 1.82 -12.32
N TYR A 143 -9.79 2.01 -12.44
CA TYR A 143 -9.10 2.01 -13.73
C TYR A 143 -9.10 0.63 -14.40
N LEU A 144 -8.79 -0.43 -13.64
CA LEU A 144 -8.70 -1.80 -14.14
C LEU A 144 -10.06 -2.40 -14.49
N TYR A 145 -11.15 -1.85 -13.95
CA TYR A 145 -12.52 -2.25 -14.32
C TYR A 145 -12.75 -2.12 -15.83
N ASP A 146 -12.27 -1.04 -16.44
CA ASP A 146 -12.40 -0.78 -17.87
C ASP A 146 -11.23 -1.35 -18.70
N ARG A 147 -10.06 -1.58 -18.08
CA ARG A 147 -8.84 -2.09 -18.72
C ARG A 147 -8.46 -3.48 -18.20
N ARG A 148 -9.25 -4.49 -18.56
CA ARG A 148 -9.02 -5.89 -18.16
C ARG A 148 -7.71 -6.48 -18.70
N ASP A 149 -7.25 -5.99 -19.86
CA ASP A 149 -5.94 -6.30 -20.44
C ASP A 149 -4.80 -5.99 -19.47
N ILE A 150 -4.87 -4.83 -18.80
CA ILE A 150 -3.88 -4.37 -17.82
C ILE A 150 -4.02 -5.14 -16.50
N LEU A 151 -5.25 -5.51 -16.12
CA LEU A 151 -5.49 -6.30 -14.91
C LEU A 151 -4.72 -7.63 -14.97
N GLU A 152 -4.85 -8.36 -16.08
CA GLU A 152 -4.14 -9.64 -16.24
C GLU A 152 -2.63 -9.47 -16.13
N GLU A 153 -2.06 -8.46 -16.80
CA GLU A 153 -0.63 -8.20 -16.77
C GLU A 153 -0.16 -7.78 -15.37
N LEU A 154 -0.93 -6.94 -14.68
CA LEU A 154 -0.63 -6.53 -13.30
C LEU A 154 -0.60 -7.72 -12.33
N ILE A 155 -1.53 -8.67 -12.47
CA ILE A 155 -1.55 -9.88 -11.64
C ILE A 155 -0.37 -10.80 -11.98
N LYS A 156 0.03 -10.92 -13.24
CA LYS A 156 1.24 -11.68 -13.62
C LYS A 156 2.51 -11.14 -12.96
N LEU A 157 2.59 -9.82 -12.72
CA LEU A 157 3.73 -9.23 -12.01
C LEU A 157 3.78 -9.59 -10.52
N GLN A 158 2.69 -10.10 -9.94
CA GLN A 158 2.66 -10.53 -8.55
C GLN A 158 3.25 -11.93 -8.36
N THR A 159 3.93 -12.13 -7.24
CA THR A 159 4.48 -13.43 -6.82
C THR A 159 3.74 -13.93 -5.58
N TYR A 160 3.22 -15.15 -5.65
CA TYR A 160 2.49 -15.83 -4.56
C TYR A 160 3.14 -17.16 -4.14
N SER A 161 4.40 -17.38 -4.51
CA SER A 161 5.13 -18.61 -4.20
C SER A 161 5.25 -18.82 -2.69
N ASN A 162 4.96 -20.04 -2.23
CA ASN A 162 4.99 -20.44 -0.82
C ASN A 162 4.06 -19.63 0.10
N MET A 163 3.09 -18.89 -0.45
CA MET A 163 2.11 -18.16 0.35
C MET A 163 0.86 -19.01 0.58
N PHE A 164 0.36 -19.02 1.82
CA PHE A 164 -0.91 -19.66 2.11
C PHE A 164 -2.06 -18.92 1.42
N LEU A 165 -3.08 -19.64 0.94
CA LEU A 165 -4.12 -19.06 0.08
C LEU A 165 -4.78 -17.78 0.65
N PRO A 166 -5.23 -17.72 1.92
CA PRO A 166 -5.80 -16.51 2.49
C PRO A 166 -4.81 -15.34 2.56
N GLU A 167 -3.52 -15.59 2.74
CA GLU A 167 -2.47 -14.55 2.76
C GLU A 167 -2.21 -14.00 1.36
N ALA A 168 -2.17 -14.87 0.35
CA ALA A 168 -2.08 -14.47 -1.04
C ALA A 168 -3.29 -13.63 -1.47
N MET A 169 -4.50 -13.99 -1.01
CA MET A 169 -5.70 -13.19 -1.25
C MET A 169 -5.64 -11.82 -0.56
N ARG A 170 -5.17 -11.72 0.69
CA ARG A 170 -4.98 -10.41 1.35
C ARG A 170 -4.01 -9.53 0.56
N LYS A 171 -2.89 -10.09 0.10
CA LYS A 171 -1.93 -9.38 -0.75
C LYS A 171 -2.57 -8.89 -2.06
N LEU A 172 -3.43 -9.69 -2.68
CA LEU A 172 -4.20 -9.27 -3.86
C LEU A 172 -5.11 -8.08 -3.54
N PHE A 173 -5.88 -8.15 -2.45
CA PHE A 173 -6.83 -7.10 -2.08
C PHE A 173 -6.18 -5.83 -1.52
N ASP A 174 -4.93 -5.91 -1.06
CA ASP A 174 -4.13 -4.74 -0.71
C ASP A 174 -3.69 -3.95 -1.95
N LEU A 175 -3.43 -4.64 -3.06
CA LEU A 175 -3.09 -4.05 -4.36
C LEU A 175 -4.33 -3.48 -5.06
N ILE A 176 -5.40 -4.28 -5.13
CA ILE A 176 -6.65 -3.92 -5.81
C ILE A 176 -7.76 -4.04 -4.80
N GLN A 177 -8.35 -2.90 -4.41
CA GLN A 177 -9.42 -2.94 -3.42
C GLN A 177 -10.60 -3.74 -4.01
N PRO A 178 -11.26 -4.61 -3.23
CA PRO A 178 -12.50 -5.24 -3.67
C PRO A 178 -13.58 -4.16 -3.93
N PRO A 179 -14.49 -4.37 -4.90
CA PRO A 179 -15.68 -3.53 -5.03
C PRO A 179 -16.59 -3.69 -3.80
N GLU A 180 -17.39 -2.65 -3.51
CA GLU A 180 -18.30 -2.66 -2.35
C GLU A 180 -19.40 -3.71 -2.50
N GLU A 181 -19.87 -3.91 -3.73
CA GLU A 181 -20.84 -4.93 -4.10
C GLU A 181 -20.14 -6.07 -4.83
N ARG A 182 -20.52 -7.30 -4.47
CA ARG A 182 -20.04 -8.48 -5.19
C ARG A 182 -20.70 -8.51 -6.57
N GLY A 183 -19.88 -8.65 -7.61
CA GLY A 183 -20.35 -8.77 -8.98
C GLY A 183 -19.27 -9.37 -9.88
N GLU A 184 -19.54 -9.33 -11.20
CA GLU A 184 -18.73 -9.97 -12.25
C GLU A 184 -17.23 -9.62 -12.18
N TYR A 185 -16.90 -8.40 -11.73
CA TYR A 185 -15.51 -7.97 -11.58
C TYR A 185 -14.74 -8.77 -10.52
N ILE A 186 -15.36 -9.11 -9.39
CA ILE A 186 -14.73 -9.98 -8.38
C ILE A 186 -14.47 -11.35 -8.96
N ASP A 187 -15.43 -11.90 -9.70
CA ASP A 187 -15.29 -13.24 -10.29
C ASP A 187 -14.12 -13.27 -11.29
N THR A 188 -14.02 -12.25 -12.14
CA THR A 188 -12.88 -12.08 -13.07
C THR A 188 -11.56 -11.97 -12.31
N LEU A 189 -11.51 -11.14 -11.26
CA LEU A 189 -10.31 -10.94 -10.45
C LEU A 189 -9.85 -12.25 -9.78
N ILE A 190 -10.79 -13.01 -9.21
CA ILE A 190 -10.52 -14.31 -8.58
C ILE A 190 -10.05 -15.33 -9.62
N GLU A 191 -10.60 -15.34 -10.83
CA GLU A 191 -10.17 -16.26 -11.89
C GLU A 191 -8.71 -16.00 -12.31
N VAL A 192 -8.38 -14.73 -12.61
CA VAL A 192 -7.02 -14.33 -12.99
C VAL A 192 -6.04 -14.61 -11.85
N PHE A 193 -6.42 -14.29 -10.61
CA PHE A 193 -5.62 -14.61 -9.43
C PHE A 193 -5.40 -16.11 -9.28
N SER A 194 -6.44 -16.93 -9.49
CA SER A 194 -6.35 -18.38 -9.29
C SER A 194 -5.38 -19.03 -10.26
N ARG A 195 -5.40 -18.60 -11.53
CA ARG A 195 -4.43 -19.01 -12.55
C ARG A 195 -3.00 -18.66 -12.11
N ARG A 196 -2.80 -17.41 -11.69
CA ARG A 196 -1.47 -16.93 -11.25
C ARG A 196 -0.98 -17.64 -9.99
N TYR A 197 -1.86 -17.95 -9.05
CA TYR A 197 -1.51 -18.64 -7.82
C TYR A 197 -0.98 -20.05 -8.12
N LEU A 198 -1.60 -20.78 -9.05
CA LEU A 198 -1.15 -22.10 -9.50
C LEU A 198 0.17 -22.03 -10.26
N GLU A 199 0.36 -21.04 -11.15
CA GLU A 199 1.66 -20.80 -11.82
C GLU A 199 2.80 -20.58 -10.80
N CYS A 200 2.53 -19.86 -9.72
CA CYS A 200 3.51 -19.60 -8.66
C CYS A 200 3.74 -20.80 -7.73
N ASN A 201 2.83 -21.78 -7.70
CA ASN A 201 2.81 -22.92 -6.80
C ASN A 201 2.52 -24.23 -7.56
N PRO A 202 3.44 -24.70 -8.42
CA PRO A 202 3.21 -25.85 -9.29
C PRO A 202 3.04 -27.18 -8.54
N THR A 203 3.40 -27.23 -7.26
CA THR A 203 3.19 -28.38 -6.37
C THR A 203 1.79 -28.41 -5.76
N CYS A 204 0.96 -27.39 -5.99
CA CYS A 204 -0.42 -27.37 -5.51
C CYS A 204 -1.26 -28.39 -6.31
N GLU A 205 -1.82 -29.37 -5.63
CA GLU A 205 -2.64 -30.43 -6.25
C GLU A 205 -4.08 -29.97 -6.57
N LEU A 206 -4.41 -28.70 -6.32
CA LEU A 206 -5.75 -28.15 -6.56
C LEU A 206 -5.93 -27.75 -8.03
N SER A 207 -7.10 -28.05 -8.59
CA SER A 207 -7.50 -27.50 -9.89
C SER A 207 -7.82 -26.01 -9.79
N GLN A 208 -7.76 -25.29 -10.92
CA GLN A 208 -8.16 -23.87 -10.97
C GLN A 208 -9.60 -23.68 -10.50
N ASP A 209 -10.53 -24.53 -10.93
CA ASP A 209 -11.95 -24.47 -10.55
C ASP A 209 -12.14 -24.66 -9.03
N THR A 210 -11.42 -25.62 -8.44
CA THR A 210 -11.41 -25.84 -6.99
C THR A 210 -10.89 -24.60 -6.26
N LEU A 211 -9.82 -23.97 -6.76
CA LEU A 211 -9.23 -22.78 -6.16
C LEU A 211 -10.19 -21.58 -6.22
N VAL A 212 -10.86 -21.37 -7.36
CA VAL A 212 -11.87 -20.32 -7.53
C VAL A 212 -13.01 -20.50 -6.51
N ILE A 213 -13.51 -21.73 -6.32
CA ILE A 213 -14.56 -22.01 -5.32
C ILE A 213 -14.05 -21.76 -3.91
N LEU A 214 -12.81 -22.15 -3.59
CA LEU A 214 -12.19 -21.89 -2.29
C LEU A 214 -12.03 -20.40 -2.01
N CYS A 215 -11.51 -19.62 -2.97
CA CYS A 215 -11.42 -18.16 -2.85
C CYS A 215 -12.78 -17.53 -2.59
N ASN A 216 -13.79 -17.93 -3.37
CA ASN A 216 -15.16 -17.45 -3.20
C ASN A 216 -15.75 -17.82 -1.83
N SER A 217 -15.42 -19.01 -1.33
CA SER A 217 -15.84 -19.47 -0.01
C SER A 217 -15.15 -18.71 1.11
N LEU A 218 -13.87 -18.35 0.94
CA LEU A 218 -13.10 -17.54 1.89
C LEU A 218 -13.61 -16.10 1.94
N LEU A 219 -13.97 -15.51 0.80
CA LEU A 219 -14.61 -14.20 0.75
C LEU A 219 -15.93 -14.20 1.55
N LEU A 220 -16.80 -15.19 1.30
CA LEU A 220 -18.06 -15.32 2.02
C LEU A 220 -17.86 -15.55 3.53
N LEU A 221 -16.92 -16.43 3.90
CA LEU A 221 -16.55 -16.67 5.29
C LEU A 221 -16.04 -15.39 5.97
N SER A 222 -15.21 -14.61 5.28
CA SER A 222 -14.64 -13.38 5.83
C SER A 222 -15.71 -12.32 6.13
N VAL A 223 -16.72 -12.20 5.25
CA VAL A 223 -17.88 -11.34 5.47
C VAL A 223 -18.75 -11.87 6.61
N ASP A 224 -18.99 -13.18 6.64
CA ASP A 224 -19.77 -13.84 7.69
C ASP A 224 -19.18 -13.57 9.08
N LEU A 225 -17.90 -13.86 9.28
CA LEU A 225 -17.21 -13.73 10.57
C LEU A 225 -17.10 -12.27 11.03
N SER A 226 -16.88 -11.33 10.11
CA SER A 226 -16.64 -9.91 10.43
C SER A 226 -17.91 -9.06 10.56
N SER A 227 -19.00 -9.42 9.88
CA SER A 227 -20.18 -8.55 9.77
C SER A 227 -21.00 -8.55 11.07
N PRO A 228 -21.24 -7.41 11.73
CA PRO A 228 -22.06 -7.36 12.94
C PRO A 228 -23.54 -7.72 12.69
N LYS A 229 -23.98 -7.71 11.43
CA LYS A 229 -25.34 -8.09 11.04
C LYS A 229 -25.59 -9.59 11.16
N VAL A 230 -24.54 -10.41 11.05
CA VAL A 230 -24.63 -11.86 11.15
C VAL A 230 -24.51 -12.25 12.63
N LYS A 231 -25.62 -12.68 13.22
CA LYS A 231 -25.69 -13.12 14.63
C LYS A 231 -25.10 -14.51 14.84
N ASN A 232 -25.42 -15.43 13.94
CA ASN A 232 -24.95 -16.82 13.99
C ASN A 232 -23.82 -16.98 12.99
N LYS A 233 -22.58 -16.97 13.49
CA LYS A 233 -21.38 -17.14 12.67
C LYS A 233 -21.23 -18.59 12.23
N MET A 234 -20.78 -18.81 11.00
CA MET A 234 -20.45 -20.14 10.51
C MET A 234 -19.31 -20.73 11.33
N THR A 235 -19.50 -21.93 11.85
CA THR A 235 -18.48 -22.65 12.61
C THR A 235 -17.48 -23.34 11.69
N LYS A 236 -16.28 -23.66 12.21
CA LYS A 236 -15.26 -24.44 11.48
C LYS A 236 -15.83 -25.75 10.90
N ARG A 237 -16.67 -26.44 11.68
CA ARG A 237 -17.28 -27.71 11.27
C ARG A 237 -18.27 -27.53 10.12
N GLU A 238 -19.06 -26.47 10.13
CA GLU A 238 -19.98 -26.13 9.04
C GLU A 238 -19.23 -25.74 7.77
N PHE A 239 -18.19 -24.92 7.90
CA PHE A 239 -17.34 -24.54 6.76
C PHE A 239 -16.71 -25.76 6.08
N ILE A 240 -16.12 -26.67 6.87
CA ILE A 240 -15.58 -27.94 6.35
C ILE A 240 -16.69 -28.76 5.67
N LYS A 241 -17.88 -28.86 6.28
CA LYS A 241 -19.00 -29.61 5.70
C LYS A 241 -19.43 -29.04 4.35
N ASN A 242 -19.46 -27.72 4.20
CA ASN A 242 -19.86 -27.04 2.97
C ASN A 242 -18.86 -27.29 1.82
N LEU A 243 -17.58 -27.48 2.13
CA LEU A 243 -16.52 -27.66 1.13
C LEU A 243 -16.14 -29.11 0.83
N ARG A 244 -16.65 -30.08 1.60
CA ARG A 244 -16.37 -31.52 1.41
C ARG A 244 -16.76 -32.08 0.04
N GLY A 245 -17.70 -31.45 -0.67
CA GLY A 245 -18.11 -31.88 -2.02
C GLY A 245 -17.25 -31.32 -3.15
N VAL A 246 -16.36 -30.37 -2.84
CA VAL A 246 -15.56 -29.63 -3.83
C VAL A 246 -14.08 -29.99 -3.74
N VAL A 247 -13.59 -30.27 -2.54
CA VAL A 247 -12.19 -30.63 -2.29
C VAL A 247 -12.10 -32.08 -1.81
N HIS A 248 -11.03 -32.77 -2.18
CA HIS A 248 -10.84 -34.18 -1.84
C HIS A 248 -10.87 -34.43 -0.32
N PRO A 249 -11.33 -35.61 0.14
CA PRO A 249 -11.45 -35.92 1.56
C PRO A 249 -10.13 -35.86 2.34
N SER A 250 -8.98 -36.02 1.68
CA SER A 250 -7.65 -35.91 2.27
C SER A 250 -7.27 -34.49 2.68
N SER A 251 -8.03 -33.47 2.29
CA SER A 251 -7.73 -32.06 2.55
C SER A 251 -8.61 -31.44 3.64
N VAL A 252 -9.23 -32.24 4.52
CA VAL A 252 -10.09 -31.70 5.60
C VAL A 252 -9.31 -30.79 6.54
N ASP A 253 -8.09 -31.18 6.89
CA ASP A 253 -7.22 -30.37 7.76
C ASP A 253 -6.87 -29.05 7.08
N PHE A 254 -6.51 -29.07 5.79
CA PHE A 254 -6.28 -27.88 4.99
C PHE A 254 -7.48 -26.92 4.98
N ILE A 255 -8.70 -27.40 4.78
CA ILE A 255 -9.92 -26.56 4.85
C ILE A 255 -10.10 -25.97 6.25
N GLY A 256 -9.78 -26.76 7.28
CA GLY A 256 -9.78 -26.30 8.66
C GLY A 256 -8.77 -25.17 8.89
N ASP A 257 -7.56 -25.29 8.36
CA ASP A 257 -6.50 -24.29 8.49
C ASP A 257 -6.87 -22.99 7.77
N LEU A 258 -7.56 -23.08 6.63
CA LEU A 258 -8.12 -21.91 5.94
C LEU A 258 -9.09 -21.16 6.84
N TYR A 259 -10.01 -21.87 7.51
CA TYR A 259 -10.95 -21.26 8.46
C TYR A 259 -10.21 -20.60 9.62
N ASP A 260 -9.27 -21.31 10.24
CA ASP A 260 -8.52 -20.81 11.39
C ASP A 260 -7.73 -19.55 11.03
N ASN A 261 -7.14 -19.50 9.83
CA ASN A 261 -6.41 -18.33 9.36
C ASN A 261 -7.34 -17.10 9.22
N VAL A 262 -8.53 -17.25 8.63
CA VAL A 262 -9.50 -16.14 8.53
C VAL A 262 -10.03 -15.73 9.91
N TYR A 263 -10.27 -16.70 10.78
CA TYR A 263 -10.73 -16.44 12.15
C TYR A 263 -9.68 -15.67 12.99
N LEU A 264 -8.41 -16.04 12.87
CA LEU A 264 -7.31 -15.46 13.66
C LEU A 264 -6.78 -14.15 13.08
N GLN A 265 -6.57 -14.07 11.76
CA GLN A 265 -5.97 -12.91 11.10
C GLN A 265 -7.03 -11.89 10.64
N GLY A 266 -8.30 -12.28 10.59
CA GLY A 266 -9.41 -11.42 10.19
C GLY A 266 -9.68 -11.41 8.69
N HIS A 267 -10.43 -10.39 8.28
CA HIS A 267 -11.07 -10.28 6.97
C HIS A 267 -10.04 -10.36 5.82
N VAL A 268 -10.37 -11.15 4.78
CA VAL A 268 -9.46 -11.39 3.63
C VAL A 268 -9.44 -10.21 2.66
N ALA A 269 -10.59 -9.59 2.45
CA ALA A 269 -10.81 -8.46 1.54
C ALA A 269 -11.20 -7.19 2.33
N VAL A 270 -10.26 -6.56 3.06
CA VAL A 270 -10.55 -5.40 3.93
C VAL A 270 -10.80 -4.15 3.07
N PRO A 271 -11.96 -3.47 3.18
CA PRO A 271 -12.13 -2.14 2.59
C PRO A 271 -11.28 -1.13 3.38
N LYS A 272 -10.24 -0.55 2.76
CA LYS A 272 -9.43 0.50 3.39
C LYS A 272 -10.33 1.72 3.69
N GLY A 273 -10.42 2.10 4.96
CA GLY A 273 -11.34 3.15 5.46
C GLY A 273 -12.32 2.65 6.53
N LYS A 274 -12.51 1.33 6.64
CA LYS A 274 -13.12 0.69 7.82
C LYS A 274 -12.06 -0.18 8.46
N CYS A 275 -11.15 0.43 9.23
CA CYS A 275 -10.51 -0.31 10.32
C CYS A 275 -11.64 -0.78 11.24
N LEU A 276 -12.19 -1.96 10.97
CA LEU A 276 -12.81 -2.74 12.02
C LEU A 276 -11.71 -2.85 13.06
N LYS A 277 -11.91 -2.17 14.21
CA LYS A 277 -11.08 -2.36 15.39
C LYS A 277 -10.77 -3.84 15.44
N ILE A 278 -9.49 -4.21 15.42
CA ILE A 278 -9.08 -5.53 15.90
C ILE A 278 -9.88 -5.69 17.18
N GLN A 279 -10.79 -6.65 17.22
CA GLN A 279 -11.50 -6.94 18.46
C GLN A 279 -10.39 -7.37 19.42
N THR A 280 -9.90 -6.41 20.21
CA THR A 280 -9.16 -6.70 21.42
C THR A 280 -10.16 -7.40 22.31
N PHE A 281 -10.21 -8.72 22.19
CA PHE A 281 -11.00 -9.51 23.11
C PHE A 281 -10.35 -9.43 24.49
N PRO A 282 -11.17 -9.37 25.55
CA PRO A 282 -10.70 -9.51 26.92
C PRO A 282 -10.37 -10.99 27.15
N PHE A 283 -9.24 -11.46 26.61
CA PHE A 283 -8.68 -12.76 26.97
C PHE A 283 -7.49 -12.53 27.89
N VAL A 284 -7.78 -12.38 29.19
CA VAL A 284 -6.77 -12.59 30.22
C VAL A 284 -6.42 -14.08 30.18
N ARG A 285 -5.20 -14.41 29.74
CA ARG A 285 -4.71 -15.80 29.81
C ARG A 285 -4.73 -16.23 31.28
N PRO A 286 -5.29 -17.41 31.64
CA PRO A 286 -5.40 -17.82 33.05
C PRO A 286 -4.08 -18.08 33.77
N TYR A 287 -2.93 -18.04 33.08
CA TYR A 287 -1.61 -18.26 33.67
C TYR A 287 -0.61 -17.31 33.02
N GLY A 288 -0.30 -16.20 33.69
CA GLY A 288 0.62 -15.19 33.16
C GLY A 288 1.23 -14.21 34.17
N ASN A 289 1.03 -14.40 35.48
CA ASN A 289 1.65 -13.56 36.53
C ASN A 289 2.66 -14.33 37.39
N ILE A 290 3.53 -15.15 36.78
CA ILE A 290 4.54 -15.93 37.53
C ILE A 290 5.98 -15.44 37.31
N PHE A 291 6.23 -14.47 36.42
CA PHE A 291 7.58 -13.93 36.25
C PHE A 291 7.59 -12.43 36.09
N PHE A 292 7.37 -11.71 37.20
CA PHE A 292 7.99 -10.41 37.47
C PHE A 292 8.06 -10.22 38.99
N ALA A 293 8.96 -10.99 39.59
CA ALA A 293 9.55 -10.68 40.89
C ALA A 293 11.04 -11.00 40.76
N ILE A 294 11.81 -9.97 40.38
CA ILE A 294 13.18 -9.58 40.80
C ILE A 294 13.42 -8.22 40.14
#